data_AF-A0A3M1AHT0-F1
#
_entry.id   AF-A0A3M1AHT0-F1
#
_cell.length_a   1.000
_cell.length_b   1.000
_cell.length_c   1.000
_cell.angle_alpha   90.00
_cell.angle_beta   90.00
_cell.angle_gamma   90.00
#
_symmetry.space_group_name_H-M   'P 1'
#
loop_
_entity.id
_entity.type
_entity.pdbx_description
1 polymer ?
#
loop_
_entity_poly.entity_id
_entity_poly.type
_entity_poly.pdbx_seq_one_letter_code
_entity_poly.pdbx_strand_id
1 'polypeptide(L)'
;MRHWVAGMVAEKKVKFKLVEQRFFPTKKETKGSLAPKLKMGWNEMSWQKVSMLKSPGRQICLAVLLSFAASLFSAIPTTVTALPQLQDSLHRAIELVVAGEAEEATSLYYKILESSPDDSVAAQLFADIKDILTVAEITSYKQASDKGQWLLRFWQRLDPTPATPANERLVEHYRRLHVARNRYRSPQPRGYDDRGMIYVRYGEPDEIYSAALGSLSRYGNVTRENESWVYHRLGDVNFDFVEYGGLYRLEVDLRKAIESVPQNLKGSIILWRDLFEQRQHLNIRYQTTANKLERILYSMSEDIPPQVALAQAERAVTFDYIARSEEKQRALPRYTTDFDLQEKRFDMIVSSAIFAQAKTSNLKNDQSRLEFYWAIPLQQLRSANLFQKKANRDLKMYFSIFTKDYQPVVRKNETIALDLAALLAQKDYLGQLTFFLQPDTYRVALDIRSPQTNQRGMMQMLVDVPEFPRDRLSLSDIELASMVRPATEED
;
A
#
# COMPACT_ATOMS: atom_id res chain seq x y z
N MET A 1 -3.56 47.77 28.32
CA MET A 1 -2.92 48.84 29.11
C MET A 1 -3.39 48.68 30.56
N ARG A 2 -2.49 48.62 31.56
CA ARG A 2 -2.79 48.45 33.01
C ARG A 2 -3.48 47.10 33.37
N HIS A 3 -3.24 46.45 34.52
CA HIS A 3 -2.23 46.61 35.59
C HIS A 3 -1.69 45.22 35.99
N TRP A 4 -0.46 45.17 36.51
CA TRP A 4 0.00 44.07 37.38
C TRP A 4 -0.10 44.53 38.83
N VAL A 5 -0.32 43.59 39.76
CA VAL A 5 -0.15 43.79 41.21
C VAL A 5 0.77 42.69 41.73
N ALA A 6 1.79 43.06 42.50
CA ALA A 6 2.76 42.12 43.07
C ALA A 6 2.55 41.96 44.58
N GLY A 7 2.54 40.71 45.05
CA GLY A 7 2.78 40.35 46.44
C GLY A 7 4.20 39.81 46.61
N MET A 8 4.89 40.20 47.66
CA MET A 8 6.29 39.82 47.95
C MET A 8 6.40 39.20 49.36
N VAL A 9 7.62 38.78 49.73
CA VAL A 9 8.08 38.21 51.03
C VAL A 9 8.06 36.67 51.08
N ALA A 10 9.17 35.97 51.34
CA ALA A 10 10.58 36.40 51.36
C ALA A 10 11.59 35.25 51.12
N GLU A 11 12.83 35.69 50.89
CA GLU A 11 14.04 35.01 50.44
C GLU A 11 14.54 33.79 51.23
N LYS A 12 15.29 32.94 50.51
CA LYS A 12 16.71 32.73 50.86
C LYS A 12 17.59 32.68 49.61
N LYS A 13 18.74 33.37 49.66
CA LYS A 13 19.68 33.57 48.53
C LYS A 13 20.91 32.67 48.64
N VAL A 14 21.43 32.20 47.50
CA VAL A 14 22.86 31.85 47.30
C VAL A 14 23.33 32.40 45.94
N LYS A 15 24.63 32.64 45.79
CA LYS A 15 25.31 33.26 44.64
C LYS A 15 26.68 32.57 44.40
N PHE A 16 27.32 32.65 43.24
CA PHE A 16 26.94 33.27 41.95
C PHE A 16 26.82 32.15 40.87
N LYS A 17 27.34 32.10 39.63
CA LYS A 17 28.16 32.97 38.76
C LYS A 17 27.96 32.56 37.29
N LEU A 18 27.91 33.53 36.37
CA LEU A 18 27.91 33.30 34.91
C LEU A 18 29.34 33.25 34.34
N VAL A 19 29.54 32.40 33.33
CA VAL A 19 30.68 32.41 32.41
C VAL A 19 30.12 32.18 31.00
N GLU A 20 30.28 33.16 30.09
CA GLU A 20 30.00 32.94 28.67
C GLU A 20 31.10 32.09 28.05
N GLN A 21 30.72 31.10 27.22
CA GLN A 21 31.53 30.73 26.05
C GLN A 21 30.62 30.56 24.84
N ARG A 22 30.80 31.42 23.84
CA ARG A 22 30.26 31.24 22.50
C ARG A 22 31.25 30.42 21.68
N PHE A 23 30.77 29.42 20.93
CA PHE A 23 31.55 28.81 19.87
C PHE A 23 30.76 28.80 18.56
N PHE A 24 31.39 29.30 17.50
CA PHE A 24 30.89 29.22 16.12
C PHE A 24 31.31 27.88 15.49
N PRO A 25 30.49 27.28 14.61
CA PRO A 25 30.92 26.14 13.81
C PRO A 25 31.88 26.59 12.69
N THR A 26 33.11 26.06 12.67
CA THR A 26 34.11 26.34 11.63
C THR A 26 34.21 25.20 10.62
N LYS A 27 34.21 25.55 9.32
CA LYS A 27 34.49 24.62 8.22
C LYS A 27 35.98 24.25 8.15
N LYS A 28 36.26 22.99 7.79
CA LYS A 28 37.37 22.47 6.96
C LYS A 28 36.92 21.07 6.52
N GLU A 29 36.85 20.69 5.25
CA GLU A 29 37.87 20.69 4.18
C GLU A 29 39.18 19.98 4.54
N THR A 30 39.30 18.72 4.10
CA THR A 30 40.55 18.09 3.64
C THR A 30 40.24 17.15 2.47
N LYS A 31 41.20 17.01 1.54
CA LYS A 31 41.14 16.09 0.39
C LYS A 31 41.99 14.85 0.67
N GLY A 32 41.63 13.71 0.07
CA GLY A 32 42.43 12.48 0.04
C GLY A 32 41.53 11.24 -0.02
N SER A 33 41.30 10.56 -1.15
CA SER A 33 42.25 9.85 -2.02
C SER A 33 42.97 8.69 -1.33
N LEU A 34 42.38 7.49 -1.39
CA LEU A 34 43.03 6.25 -1.82
C LEU A 34 41.99 5.12 -1.99
N ALA A 35 42.17 4.25 -2.98
CA ALA A 35 41.25 3.14 -3.27
C ALA A 35 42.02 1.80 -3.38
N PRO A 36 41.58 0.73 -2.69
CA PRO A 36 42.09 -0.62 -2.93
C PRO A 36 41.41 -1.25 -4.15
N LYS A 37 42.20 -1.82 -5.06
CA LYS A 37 41.68 -2.64 -6.18
C LYS A 37 41.44 -4.07 -5.70
N LEU A 38 40.18 -4.50 -5.61
CA LEU A 38 39.84 -5.92 -5.47
C LEU A 38 39.68 -6.56 -6.87
N LYS A 39 40.74 -7.24 -7.32
CA LYS A 39 40.63 -8.27 -8.36
C LYS A 39 40.27 -9.59 -7.67
N MET A 40 39.15 -10.19 -8.03
CA MET A 40 38.94 -11.64 -7.86
C MET A 40 39.02 -12.32 -9.23
N GLY A 41 39.63 -13.50 -9.26
CA GLY A 41 39.92 -14.23 -10.49
C GLY A 41 38.70 -14.97 -11.02
N TRP A 42 38.64 -15.12 -12.34
CA TRP A 42 37.80 -16.12 -12.98
C TRP A 42 38.49 -17.48 -12.82
N ASN A 43 37.73 -18.50 -12.44
CA ASN A 43 38.10 -19.90 -12.63
C ASN A 43 37.00 -20.58 -13.43
N GLU A 44 37.37 -21.10 -14.59
CA GLU A 44 36.51 -21.95 -15.40
C GLU A 44 36.42 -23.33 -14.76
N MET A 45 35.23 -23.96 -14.78
CA MET A 45 35.10 -25.40 -14.60
C MET A 45 34.32 -25.99 -15.76
N SER A 46 34.68 -27.22 -16.11
CA SER A 46 34.61 -27.70 -17.48
C SER A 46 33.34 -28.47 -17.82
N TRP A 47 32.97 -28.40 -19.11
CA TRP A 47 31.94 -29.24 -19.71
C TRP A 47 32.36 -30.71 -19.65
N GLN A 48 31.49 -31.57 -19.10
CA GLN A 48 31.49 -33.00 -19.41
C GLN A 48 30.36 -33.35 -20.38
N LYS A 49 30.60 -34.37 -21.21
CA LYS A 49 29.84 -34.61 -22.44
C LYS A 49 28.53 -35.35 -22.20
N VAL A 50 27.52 -34.95 -22.97
CA VAL A 50 26.32 -35.76 -23.24
C VAL A 50 26.74 -37.09 -23.89
N SER A 51 26.16 -38.19 -23.44
CA SER A 51 26.07 -39.45 -24.19
C SER A 51 24.61 -39.86 -24.31
N MET A 52 24.11 -39.97 -25.55
CA MET A 52 22.79 -40.53 -25.83
C MET A 52 22.87 -42.05 -25.81
N LEU A 53 21.85 -42.72 -25.27
CA LEU A 53 21.55 -44.11 -25.56
C LEU A 53 20.03 -44.30 -25.73
N LYS A 54 19.65 -45.29 -26.55
CA LYS A 54 18.36 -45.34 -27.25
C LYS A 54 17.31 -46.16 -26.49
N SER A 55 16.03 -45.79 -26.66
CA SER A 55 14.87 -46.67 -26.46
C SER A 55 14.85 -47.79 -27.54
N PRO A 56 14.14 -48.94 -27.38
CA PRO A 56 12.66 -49.01 -27.30
C PRO A 56 12.05 -50.20 -26.49
N GLY A 57 10.70 -50.33 -26.51
CA GLY A 57 9.92 -51.51 -26.01
C GLY A 57 9.48 -51.40 -24.54
N ARG A 58 8.21 -51.29 -24.11
CA ARG A 58 6.84 -51.63 -24.57
C ARG A 58 6.33 -53.01 -24.10
N GLN A 59 5.15 -53.01 -23.44
CA GLN A 59 4.33 -54.14 -22.92
C GLN A 59 4.94 -54.89 -21.71
N ILE A 60 4.33 -54.87 -20.52
CA ILE A 60 3.00 -55.37 -20.06
C ILE A 60 2.97 -56.91 -19.92
N CYS A 61 2.89 -57.38 -18.68
CA CYS A 61 2.29 -58.66 -18.29
C CYS A 61 1.78 -58.57 -16.84
N LEU A 62 0.71 -59.28 -16.47
CA LEU A 62 -0.03 -59.07 -15.22
C LEU A 62 -0.52 -60.40 -14.60
N ALA A 63 0.18 -60.88 -13.58
CA ALA A 63 -0.25 -61.92 -12.61
C ALA A 63 0.66 -61.77 -11.37
N VAL A 64 0.19 -61.46 -10.15
CA VAL A 64 -0.74 -62.18 -9.27
C VAL A 64 -0.15 -63.51 -8.74
N LEU A 65 0.44 -63.47 -7.53
CA LEU A 65 -0.03 -64.27 -6.40
C LEU A 65 0.55 -63.78 -5.05
N LEU A 66 -0.07 -64.22 -3.96
CA LEU A 66 0.01 -63.69 -2.59
C LEU A 66 1.08 -64.36 -1.70
N SER A 67 1.35 -63.68 -0.56
CA SER A 67 1.85 -64.23 0.72
C SER A 67 3.34 -64.61 0.86
N PHE A 68 4.09 -63.74 1.54
CA PHE A 68 4.59 -64.08 2.88
C PHE A 68 4.82 -62.80 3.70
N ALA A 69 4.67 -62.87 5.03
CA ALA A 69 4.89 -61.74 5.93
C ALA A 69 5.86 -62.12 7.05
N ALA A 70 6.88 -61.28 7.30
CA ALA A 70 7.36 -60.90 8.64
C ALA A 70 8.60 -59.98 8.58
N SER A 71 8.42 -58.72 9.01
CA SER A 71 9.39 -57.90 9.78
C SER A 71 10.76 -57.49 9.20
N LEU A 72 11.20 -56.29 9.64
CA LEU A 72 12.59 -55.81 9.69
C LEU A 72 13.31 -55.53 8.35
N PHE A 73 12.95 -54.42 7.72
CA PHE A 73 13.95 -53.39 7.41
C PHE A 73 13.46 -52.01 7.85
N SER A 74 14.40 -51.10 8.09
CA SER A 74 14.19 -49.79 8.73
C SER A 74 13.11 -48.93 8.06
N ALA A 75 12.26 -48.29 8.89
CA ALA A 75 11.35 -47.26 8.42
C ALA A 75 12.13 -46.09 7.80
N ILE A 76 11.98 -45.90 6.50
CA ILE A 76 12.25 -44.60 5.87
C ILE A 76 11.16 -43.65 6.41
N PRO A 77 11.51 -42.49 7.00
CA PRO A 77 10.51 -41.52 7.39
C PRO A 77 9.85 -40.94 6.13
N THR A 78 8.58 -41.28 5.90
CA THR A 78 7.76 -40.74 4.80
C THR A 78 7.28 -39.31 5.10
N THR A 79 8.24 -38.41 5.33
CA THR A 79 8.00 -36.97 5.44
C THR A 79 7.71 -36.36 4.06
N VAL A 80 6.48 -36.46 3.56
CA VAL A 80 5.75 -35.42 2.78
C VAL A 80 4.25 -35.76 2.80
N THR A 81 3.47 -35.07 3.64
CA THR A 81 1.98 -35.06 3.56
C THR A 81 1.36 -33.77 4.13
N ALA A 82 2.09 -32.65 4.11
CA ALA A 82 1.58 -31.34 4.54
C ALA A 82 0.83 -30.56 3.44
N LEU A 83 1.06 -30.91 2.17
CA LEU A 83 0.65 -30.16 0.97
C LEU A 83 -0.85 -29.82 0.85
N PRO A 84 -1.82 -30.67 1.27
CA PRO A 84 -3.24 -30.33 1.14
C PRO A 84 -3.64 -29.16 2.05
N GLN A 85 -3.30 -29.23 3.35
CA GLN A 85 -3.90 -28.37 4.36
C GLN A 85 -3.60 -26.88 4.19
N LEU A 86 -2.37 -26.52 3.79
CA LEU A 86 -2.01 -25.11 3.56
C LEU A 86 -2.61 -24.57 2.25
N GLN A 87 -2.66 -25.39 1.20
CA GLN A 87 -3.25 -24.98 -0.08
C GLN A 87 -4.78 -24.81 0.04
N ASP A 88 -5.46 -25.70 0.76
CA ASP A 88 -6.89 -25.58 1.06
C ASP A 88 -7.17 -24.37 1.96
N SER A 89 -6.31 -24.12 2.97
CA SER A 89 -6.40 -22.93 3.83
C SER A 89 -6.22 -21.63 3.03
N LEU A 90 -5.33 -21.60 2.03
CA LEU A 90 -5.14 -20.43 1.17
C LEU A 90 -6.35 -20.18 0.27
N HIS A 91 -6.93 -21.21 -0.33
CA HIS A 91 -8.20 -21.08 -1.07
C HIS A 91 -9.29 -20.52 -0.15
N ARG A 92 -9.42 -21.05 1.08
CA ARG A 92 -10.41 -20.57 2.04
C ARG A 92 -10.17 -19.12 2.49
N ALA A 93 -8.92 -18.69 2.63
CA ALA A 93 -8.60 -17.29 2.91
C ALA A 93 -9.04 -16.36 1.76
N ILE A 94 -8.86 -16.80 0.50
CA ILE A 94 -9.30 -16.04 -0.68
C ILE A 94 -10.84 -16.02 -0.79
N GLU A 95 -11.53 -17.10 -0.45
CA GLU A 95 -13.00 -17.11 -0.35
C GLU A 95 -13.51 -16.09 0.68
N LEU A 96 -12.90 -16.02 1.86
CA LEU A 96 -13.26 -15.06 2.91
C LEU A 96 -13.05 -13.61 2.44
N VAL A 97 -11.95 -13.32 1.72
CA VAL A 97 -11.72 -12.01 1.08
C VAL A 97 -12.83 -11.66 0.07
N VAL A 98 -13.29 -12.63 -0.72
CA VAL A 98 -14.35 -12.41 -1.73
C VAL A 98 -15.73 -12.27 -1.08
N ALA A 99 -15.97 -12.93 0.07
CA ALA A 99 -17.18 -12.78 0.88
C ALA A 99 -17.23 -11.46 1.66
N GLY A 100 -16.09 -10.79 1.88
CA GLY A 100 -15.98 -9.56 2.68
C GLY A 100 -15.59 -9.76 4.14
N GLU A 101 -15.33 -11.01 4.55
CA GLU A 101 -14.99 -11.43 5.92
C GLU A 101 -13.53 -11.09 6.23
N ALA A 102 -13.24 -9.80 6.36
CA ALA A 102 -11.89 -9.23 6.31
C ALA A 102 -11.00 -9.60 7.51
N GLU A 103 -11.58 -9.75 8.71
CA GLU A 103 -10.84 -10.12 9.93
C GLU A 103 -10.45 -11.60 9.88
N GLU A 104 -11.39 -12.48 9.52
CA GLU A 104 -11.22 -13.92 9.34
C GLU A 104 -10.22 -14.22 8.22
N ALA A 105 -10.34 -13.53 7.08
CA ALA A 105 -9.40 -13.63 5.97
C ALA A 105 -7.97 -13.27 6.39
N THR A 106 -7.80 -12.15 7.12
CA THR A 106 -6.50 -11.70 7.61
C THR A 106 -5.92 -12.71 8.60
N SER A 107 -6.72 -13.15 9.57
CA SER A 107 -6.31 -14.12 10.60
C SER A 107 -5.87 -15.46 9.98
N LEU A 108 -6.63 -16.00 9.04
CA LEU A 108 -6.28 -17.25 8.36
C LEU A 108 -5.02 -17.08 7.48
N TYR A 109 -4.91 -15.97 6.74
CA TYR A 109 -3.73 -15.70 5.92
C TYR A 109 -2.46 -15.55 6.78
N TYR A 110 -2.51 -14.78 7.87
CA TYR A 110 -1.37 -14.61 8.78
C TYR A 110 -0.94 -15.95 9.38
N LYS A 111 -1.89 -16.79 9.82
CA LYS A 111 -1.61 -18.15 10.32
C LYS A 111 -0.90 -19.03 9.29
N ILE A 112 -1.22 -18.90 8.00
CA ILE A 112 -0.50 -19.60 6.91
C ILE A 112 0.95 -19.11 6.84
N LEU A 113 1.21 -17.80 6.89
CA LEU A 113 2.56 -17.24 6.87
C LEU A 113 3.40 -17.60 8.11
N GLU A 114 2.78 -17.59 9.29
CA GLU A 114 3.40 -17.93 10.57
C GLU A 114 3.77 -19.42 10.64
N SER A 115 3.09 -20.28 9.89
CA SER A 115 3.39 -21.72 9.82
C SER A 115 4.66 -22.07 9.01
N SER A 116 5.40 -21.05 8.52
CA SER A 116 6.54 -21.17 7.60
C SER A 116 6.17 -22.05 6.38
N PRO A 117 5.29 -21.54 5.49
CA PRO A 117 4.67 -22.34 4.43
C PRO A 117 5.71 -22.87 3.43
N ASP A 118 5.41 -24.03 2.83
CA ASP A 118 6.32 -24.70 1.91
C ASP A 118 6.64 -23.86 0.64
N ASP A 119 7.70 -24.24 -0.07
CA ASP A 119 8.18 -23.52 -1.26
C ASP A 119 7.12 -23.36 -2.36
N SER A 120 6.12 -24.25 -2.44
CA SER A 120 5.04 -24.14 -3.43
C SER A 120 4.05 -23.06 -3.03
N VAL A 121 3.55 -23.10 -1.79
CA VAL A 121 2.65 -22.05 -1.27
C VAL A 121 3.37 -20.70 -1.26
N ALA A 122 4.61 -20.65 -0.75
CA ALA A 122 5.40 -19.42 -0.73
C ALA A 122 5.68 -18.86 -2.14
N ALA A 123 5.93 -19.72 -3.14
CA ALA A 123 6.08 -19.28 -4.53
C ALA A 123 4.77 -18.72 -5.11
N GLN A 124 3.61 -19.30 -4.79
CA GLN A 124 2.30 -18.76 -5.20
C GLN A 124 2.06 -17.38 -4.57
N LEU A 125 2.21 -17.25 -3.25
CA LEU A 125 2.00 -15.97 -2.55
C LEU A 125 2.96 -14.87 -3.04
N PHE A 126 4.19 -15.23 -3.42
CA PHE A 126 5.13 -14.29 -4.05
C PHE A 126 4.75 -13.91 -5.48
N ALA A 127 4.20 -14.84 -6.27
CA ALA A 127 3.68 -14.54 -7.60
C ALA A 127 2.46 -13.61 -7.53
N ASP A 128 1.59 -13.82 -6.56
CA ASP A 128 0.37 -13.04 -6.31
C ASP A 128 0.66 -11.55 -6.01
N ILE A 129 1.78 -11.24 -5.36
CA ILE A 129 2.20 -9.85 -5.06
C ILE A 129 3.19 -9.24 -6.06
N LYS A 130 3.67 -10.00 -7.05
CA LYS A 130 4.81 -9.61 -7.88
C LYS A 130 4.66 -8.23 -8.54
N ASP A 131 3.47 -7.90 -9.03
CA ASP A 131 3.20 -6.64 -9.72
C ASP A 131 3.19 -5.42 -8.78
N ILE A 132 3.17 -5.61 -7.44
CA ILE A 132 3.24 -4.56 -6.42
C ILE A 132 4.61 -4.45 -5.70
N LEU A 133 5.62 -5.24 -6.07
CA LEU A 133 6.96 -5.22 -5.46
C LEU A 133 7.94 -4.24 -6.11
N THR A 134 8.98 -3.84 -5.38
CA THR A 134 10.20 -3.21 -5.95
C THR A 134 11.24 -4.27 -6.32
N VAL A 135 12.22 -3.89 -7.15
CA VAL A 135 13.41 -4.71 -7.42
C VAL A 135 14.17 -5.06 -6.13
N ALA A 136 14.23 -4.13 -5.17
CA ALA A 136 14.84 -4.34 -3.85
C ALA A 136 14.06 -5.39 -3.02
N GLU A 137 12.73 -5.29 -2.94
CA GLU A 137 11.90 -6.28 -2.24
C GLU A 137 11.94 -7.66 -2.92
N ILE A 138 11.92 -7.73 -4.26
CA ILE A 138 12.11 -8.98 -5.01
C ILE A 138 13.47 -9.63 -4.68
N THR A 139 14.51 -8.83 -4.48
CA THR A 139 15.86 -9.31 -4.15
C THR A 139 15.92 -9.77 -2.68
N SER A 140 15.36 -8.98 -1.77
CA SER A 140 15.24 -9.29 -0.35
C SER A 140 14.44 -10.58 -0.10
N TYR A 141 13.30 -10.77 -0.77
CA TYR A 141 12.50 -12.00 -0.67
C TYR A 141 13.30 -13.23 -1.13
N LYS A 142 14.00 -13.13 -2.27
CA LYS A 142 14.86 -14.22 -2.76
C LYS A 142 15.95 -14.59 -1.76
N GLN A 143 16.54 -13.60 -1.11
CA GLN A 143 17.61 -13.77 -0.11
C GLN A 143 17.13 -14.17 1.30
N ALA A 144 15.85 -13.96 1.64
CA ALA A 144 15.32 -14.30 2.95
C ALA A 144 15.40 -15.80 3.24
N SER A 145 15.83 -16.18 4.45
CA SER A 145 15.86 -17.58 4.90
C SER A 145 14.45 -18.14 5.13
N ASP A 146 13.58 -17.37 5.78
CA ASP A 146 12.15 -17.67 5.93
C ASP A 146 11.32 -16.78 4.99
N LYS A 147 10.54 -17.41 4.11
CA LYS A 147 9.66 -16.75 3.13
C LYS A 147 8.34 -16.28 3.75
N GLY A 148 7.75 -17.07 4.64
CA GLY A 148 6.49 -16.74 5.32
C GLY A 148 6.64 -15.52 6.21
N GLN A 149 7.69 -15.50 7.02
CA GLN A 149 8.05 -14.37 7.88
C GLN A 149 8.42 -13.10 7.09
N TRP A 150 8.99 -13.24 5.88
CA TRP A 150 9.18 -12.09 4.99
C TRP A 150 7.83 -11.55 4.48
N LEU A 151 6.92 -12.43 4.04
CA LEU A 151 5.59 -12.07 3.54
C LEU A 151 4.70 -11.48 4.64
N LEU A 152 4.85 -11.94 5.88
CA LEU A 152 4.13 -11.42 7.05
C LEU A 152 4.53 -9.97 7.33
N ARG A 153 5.83 -9.70 7.48
CA ARG A 153 6.36 -8.33 7.65
C ARG A 153 6.15 -7.45 6.42
N PHE A 154 6.00 -8.03 5.22
CA PHE A 154 5.57 -7.30 4.04
C PHE A 154 4.14 -6.78 4.22
N TRP A 155 3.17 -7.64 4.51
CA TRP A 155 1.77 -7.23 4.68
C TRP A 155 1.53 -6.33 5.89
N GLN A 156 2.12 -6.63 7.05
CA GLN A 156 2.02 -5.81 8.26
C GLN A 156 2.54 -4.38 8.04
N ARG A 157 3.56 -4.21 7.18
CA ARG A 157 4.11 -2.90 6.79
C ARG A 157 3.27 -2.16 5.75
N LEU A 158 2.46 -2.87 4.96
CA LEU A 158 1.55 -2.25 3.99
C LEU A 158 0.14 -2.02 4.56
N ASP A 159 -0.09 -2.42 5.80
CA ASP A 159 -1.30 -2.14 6.55
C ASP A 159 -1.48 -0.63 6.74
N PRO A 160 -2.57 -0.02 6.24
CA PRO A 160 -2.84 1.39 6.50
C PRO A 160 -3.39 1.62 7.91
N THR A 161 -3.87 0.55 8.57
CA THR A 161 -4.76 0.59 9.73
C THR A 161 -4.44 -0.51 10.75
N PRO A 162 -3.17 -0.79 11.10
CA PRO A 162 -2.80 -1.98 11.90
C PRO A 162 -3.41 -2.03 13.31
N ALA A 163 -4.12 -0.99 13.76
CA ALA A 163 -4.94 -1.04 14.97
C ALA A 163 -6.15 -1.99 14.84
N THR A 164 -6.69 -2.22 13.63
CA THR A 164 -7.80 -3.16 13.41
C THR A 164 -7.33 -4.62 13.36
N PRO A 165 -8.25 -5.61 13.49
CA PRO A 165 -7.89 -7.03 13.36
C PRO A 165 -7.68 -7.47 11.91
N ALA A 166 -8.37 -6.82 10.96
CA ALA A 166 -8.13 -6.95 9.53
C ALA A 166 -6.89 -6.16 9.08
N ASN A 167 -6.27 -6.62 7.98
CA ASN A 167 -5.25 -5.90 7.22
C ASN A 167 -5.87 -5.47 5.89
N GLU A 168 -6.39 -4.24 5.85
CA GLU A 168 -7.14 -3.70 4.71
C GLU A 168 -6.40 -3.86 3.36
N ARG A 169 -5.07 -3.68 3.34
CA ARG A 169 -4.30 -3.73 2.09
C ARG A 169 -4.04 -5.15 1.56
N LEU A 170 -3.99 -6.16 2.43
CA LEU A 170 -3.95 -7.57 2.07
C LEU A 170 -5.29 -8.02 1.52
N VAL A 171 -6.37 -7.74 2.24
CA VAL A 171 -7.74 -8.11 1.85
C VAL A 171 -8.09 -7.47 0.51
N GLU A 172 -7.81 -6.17 0.36
CA GLU A 172 -8.00 -5.50 -0.93
C GLU A 172 -7.13 -6.10 -2.04
N HIS A 173 -5.88 -6.49 -1.76
CA HIS A 173 -5.00 -7.10 -2.77
C HIS A 173 -5.64 -8.34 -3.39
N TYR A 174 -6.10 -9.25 -2.54
CA TYR A 174 -6.68 -10.51 -3.01
C TYR A 174 -8.06 -10.31 -3.66
N ARG A 175 -8.83 -9.30 -3.23
CA ARG A 175 -10.05 -8.87 -3.93
C ARG A 175 -9.73 -8.37 -5.34
N ARG A 176 -8.74 -7.48 -5.50
CA ARG A 176 -8.28 -6.96 -6.80
C ARG A 176 -7.71 -8.07 -7.69
N LEU A 177 -6.94 -8.98 -7.12
CA LEU A 177 -6.32 -10.11 -7.81
C LEU A 177 -7.35 -11.14 -8.30
N HIS A 178 -8.40 -11.41 -7.52
CA HIS A 178 -9.54 -12.24 -7.91
C HIS A 178 -10.28 -11.64 -9.12
N VAL A 179 -10.62 -10.35 -9.06
CA VAL A 179 -11.23 -9.65 -10.21
C VAL A 179 -10.32 -9.68 -11.43
N ALA A 180 -9.01 -9.44 -11.25
CA ALA A 180 -8.06 -9.43 -12.37
C ALA A 180 -7.96 -10.80 -13.08
N ARG A 181 -7.89 -11.89 -12.31
CA ARG A 181 -7.84 -13.28 -12.83
C ARG A 181 -9.13 -13.70 -13.53
N ASN A 182 -10.27 -13.13 -13.16
CA ASN A 182 -11.57 -13.45 -13.76
C ASN A 182 -11.90 -12.56 -14.98
N ARG A 183 -11.73 -11.23 -14.87
CA ARG A 183 -12.14 -10.24 -15.89
C ARG A 183 -11.10 -10.03 -17.00
N TYR A 184 -9.81 -10.13 -16.69
CA TYR A 184 -8.71 -9.86 -17.63
C TYR A 184 -7.84 -11.11 -17.87
N ARG A 185 -8.47 -12.28 -17.83
CA ARG A 185 -7.84 -13.61 -17.85
C ARG A 185 -6.92 -13.79 -19.06
N SER A 186 -5.73 -14.35 -18.83
CA SER A 186 -4.71 -14.51 -19.86
C SER A 186 -3.88 -15.79 -19.67
N PRO A 187 -3.34 -16.41 -20.74
CA PRO A 187 -2.31 -17.45 -20.65
C PRO A 187 -0.95 -16.97 -20.14
N GLN A 188 -0.77 -15.66 -19.85
CA GLN A 188 0.45 -15.15 -19.19
C GLN A 188 0.62 -15.76 -17.78
N PRO A 189 1.86 -15.98 -17.28
CA PRO A 189 2.10 -16.69 -16.01
C PRO A 189 1.47 -16.11 -14.73
N ARG A 190 0.99 -14.85 -14.74
CA ARG A 190 0.25 -14.24 -13.62
C ARG A 190 -1.25 -14.57 -13.62
N GLY A 191 -1.76 -15.08 -14.74
CA GLY A 191 -3.17 -15.42 -14.99
C GLY A 191 -3.99 -14.31 -15.66
N TYR A 192 -3.41 -13.14 -15.91
CA TYR A 192 -4.08 -11.97 -16.48
C TYR A 192 -3.16 -11.11 -17.35
N ASP A 193 -3.76 -10.30 -18.22
CA ASP A 193 -3.06 -9.38 -19.13
C ASP A 193 -2.74 -8.01 -18.48
N ASP A 194 -2.29 -7.02 -19.26
CA ASP A 194 -1.85 -5.73 -18.70
C ASP A 194 -2.99 -4.91 -18.10
N ARG A 195 -4.25 -5.11 -18.51
CA ARG A 195 -5.43 -4.52 -17.83
C ARG A 195 -5.50 -5.02 -16.39
N GLY A 196 -5.30 -6.33 -16.19
CA GLY A 196 -5.26 -6.94 -14.87
C GLY A 196 -4.12 -6.41 -13.99
N MET A 197 -2.95 -6.14 -14.56
CA MET A 197 -1.82 -5.52 -13.85
C MET A 197 -2.14 -4.11 -13.34
N ILE A 198 -2.75 -3.27 -14.19
CA ILE A 198 -3.18 -1.92 -13.82
C ILE A 198 -4.30 -1.99 -12.76
N TYR A 199 -5.26 -2.92 -12.91
CA TYR A 199 -6.32 -3.14 -11.93
C TYR A 199 -5.80 -3.62 -10.56
N VAL A 200 -4.80 -4.51 -10.51
CA VAL A 200 -4.17 -4.94 -9.24
C VAL A 200 -3.47 -3.77 -8.54
N ARG A 201 -2.82 -2.88 -9.28
CA ARG A 201 -2.13 -1.70 -8.71
C ARG A 201 -3.09 -0.61 -8.25
N TYR A 202 -4.09 -0.26 -9.05
CA TYR A 202 -4.87 0.97 -8.90
C TYR A 202 -6.37 0.75 -8.64
N GLY A 203 -6.85 -0.49 -8.73
CA GLY A 203 -8.27 -0.84 -8.59
C GLY A 203 -9.06 -0.55 -9.87
N GLU A 204 -10.37 -0.51 -9.73
CA GLU A 204 -11.29 -0.18 -10.84
C GLU A 204 -11.07 1.27 -11.29
N PRO A 205 -10.93 1.56 -12.60
CA PRO A 205 -10.89 2.94 -13.10
C PRO A 205 -12.21 3.69 -12.86
N ASP A 206 -12.13 5.01 -12.82
CA ASP A 206 -13.30 5.87 -12.63
C ASP A 206 -14.13 5.98 -13.94
N GLU A 207 -13.47 5.97 -15.11
CA GLU A 207 -14.11 5.87 -16.43
C GLU A 207 -13.39 4.87 -17.36
N ILE A 208 -14.14 4.23 -18.26
CA ILE A 208 -13.64 3.30 -19.30
C ILE A 208 -14.27 3.62 -20.65
N TYR A 209 -13.45 3.73 -21.69
CA TYR A 209 -13.87 3.56 -23.08
C TYR A 209 -13.40 2.19 -23.61
N SER A 210 -14.24 1.53 -24.41
CA SER A 210 -13.93 0.25 -25.05
C SER A 210 -14.37 0.27 -26.52
N ALA A 211 -13.44 0.00 -27.42
CA ALA A 211 -13.68 -0.13 -28.85
C ALA A 211 -13.47 -1.57 -29.31
N ALA A 212 -14.53 -2.18 -29.87
CA ALA A 212 -14.44 -3.45 -30.58
C ALA A 212 -13.71 -3.30 -31.93
N LEU A 213 -13.38 -4.43 -32.54
CA LEU A 213 -12.76 -4.51 -33.87
C LEU A 213 -13.55 -3.68 -34.90
N GLY A 214 -12.88 -2.80 -35.63
CA GLY A 214 -13.54 -1.95 -36.63
C GLY A 214 -14.44 -0.84 -36.07
N SER A 215 -14.26 -0.43 -34.81
CA SER A 215 -14.95 0.74 -34.20
C SER A 215 -14.88 2.01 -35.07
N LEU A 216 -13.80 2.22 -35.84
CA LEU A 216 -13.70 3.24 -36.89
C LEU A 216 -14.34 2.82 -38.22
N SER A 217 -15.55 2.28 -38.15
CA SER A 217 -16.26 1.61 -39.26
C SER A 217 -16.44 2.46 -40.53
N ARG A 218 -16.33 3.80 -40.40
CA ARG A 218 -16.17 4.78 -41.49
C ARG A 218 -15.10 4.39 -42.53
N TYR A 219 -14.10 3.60 -42.12
CA TYR A 219 -12.98 3.11 -42.93
C TYR A 219 -12.90 1.58 -43.01
N GLY A 220 -13.89 0.86 -42.47
CA GLY A 220 -13.87 -0.60 -42.30
C GLY A 220 -13.06 -1.05 -41.07
N ASN A 221 -12.61 -2.30 -41.08
CA ASN A 221 -11.83 -2.89 -39.97
C ASN A 221 -10.38 -2.39 -39.97
N VAL A 222 -10.18 -1.13 -39.59
CA VAL A 222 -8.86 -0.47 -39.56
C VAL A 222 -8.24 -0.36 -38.17
N THR A 223 -8.99 -0.72 -37.11
CA THR A 223 -8.51 -0.74 -35.72
C THR A 223 -8.76 -2.10 -35.07
N ARG A 224 -7.76 -2.59 -34.34
CA ARG A 224 -7.85 -3.70 -33.38
C ARG A 224 -8.82 -3.34 -32.25
N GLU A 225 -9.21 -4.31 -31.42
CA GLU A 225 -9.88 -3.95 -30.17
C GLU A 225 -8.94 -3.14 -29.26
N ASN A 226 -9.50 -2.21 -28.50
CA ASN A 226 -8.73 -1.34 -27.62
C ASN A 226 -9.58 -0.77 -26.49
N GLU A 227 -8.97 -0.57 -25.33
CA GLU A 227 -9.58 0.06 -24.16
C GLU A 227 -8.77 1.28 -23.72
N SER A 228 -9.44 2.24 -23.09
CA SER A 228 -8.79 3.39 -22.47
C SER A 228 -9.45 3.69 -21.13
N TRP A 229 -8.66 3.67 -20.07
CA TRP A 229 -9.11 3.84 -18.69
C TRP A 229 -8.65 5.17 -18.13
N VAL A 230 -9.46 5.82 -17.29
CA VAL A 230 -9.10 7.04 -16.56
C VAL A 230 -9.32 6.87 -15.05
N TYR A 231 -8.39 7.40 -14.27
CA TYR A 231 -8.48 7.49 -12.81
C TYR A 231 -8.42 8.98 -12.41
N HIS A 232 -9.59 9.62 -12.32
CA HIS A 232 -9.77 10.98 -11.81
C HIS A 232 -9.31 11.10 -10.37
N ARG A 233 -9.61 10.10 -9.52
CA ARG A 233 -9.18 10.08 -8.10
C ARG A 233 -7.67 10.04 -7.92
N LEU A 234 -6.92 9.69 -8.98
CA LEU A 234 -5.45 9.70 -9.03
C LEU A 234 -4.89 10.89 -9.83
N GLY A 235 -5.68 11.96 -9.98
CA GLY A 235 -5.28 13.20 -10.63
C GLY A 235 -5.34 13.14 -12.16
N ASP A 236 -6.42 12.59 -12.72
CA ASP A 236 -6.67 12.47 -14.17
C ASP A 236 -5.57 11.72 -14.93
N VAL A 237 -5.04 10.64 -14.37
CA VAL A 237 -4.14 9.72 -15.11
C VAL A 237 -4.97 8.81 -16.04
N ASN A 238 -4.37 8.35 -17.13
CA ASN A 238 -5.00 7.38 -18.03
C ASN A 238 -4.04 6.26 -18.43
N PHE A 239 -4.60 5.15 -18.90
CA PHE A 239 -3.88 4.02 -19.49
C PHE A 239 -4.63 3.56 -20.74
N ASP A 240 -3.91 3.31 -21.84
CA ASP A 240 -4.45 2.74 -23.07
C ASP A 240 -4.03 1.27 -23.20
N PHE A 241 -4.93 0.44 -23.72
CA PHE A 241 -4.67 -0.97 -23.95
C PHE A 241 -5.06 -1.36 -25.37
N VAL A 242 -4.21 -2.12 -26.05
CA VAL A 242 -4.46 -2.60 -27.41
C VAL A 242 -4.39 -4.12 -27.45
N GLU A 243 -5.36 -4.73 -28.14
CA GLU A 243 -5.48 -6.17 -28.39
C GLU A 243 -4.39 -6.64 -29.37
N TYR A 244 -3.69 -7.74 -29.02
CA TYR A 244 -2.73 -8.43 -29.88
C TYR A 244 -2.85 -9.97 -29.79
N GLY A 245 -3.88 -10.54 -30.42
CA GLY A 245 -4.02 -11.99 -30.60
C GLY A 245 -4.61 -12.72 -29.39
N GLY A 246 -5.64 -12.14 -28.76
CA GLY A 246 -6.27 -12.60 -27.51
C GLY A 246 -5.58 -12.06 -26.25
N LEU A 247 -4.86 -10.95 -26.35
CA LEU A 247 -4.00 -10.38 -25.29
C LEU A 247 -3.97 -8.85 -25.36
N TYR A 248 -4.62 -8.17 -24.40
CA TYR A 248 -4.50 -6.72 -24.28
C TYR A 248 -3.17 -6.34 -23.64
N ARG A 249 -2.43 -5.44 -24.28
CA ARG A 249 -1.16 -4.88 -23.79
C ARG A 249 -1.29 -3.42 -23.45
N LEU A 250 -0.63 -2.98 -22.39
CA LEU A 250 -0.52 -1.56 -22.05
C LEU A 250 0.31 -0.86 -23.13
N GLU A 251 -0.24 0.20 -23.72
CA GLU A 251 0.44 0.99 -24.73
C GLU A 251 0.43 2.49 -24.38
N VAL A 252 1.52 3.17 -24.77
CA VAL A 252 1.69 4.61 -24.53
C VAL A 252 1.23 5.43 -25.73
N ASP A 253 1.35 4.87 -26.94
CA ASP A 253 0.86 5.46 -28.18
C ASP A 253 -0.39 4.72 -28.67
N LEU A 254 -1.55 5.30 -28.41
CA LEU A 254 -2.86 4.80 -28.82
C LEU A 254 -2.96 4.52 -30.33
N ARG A 255 -2.15 5.18 -31.18
CA ARG A 255 -2.14 4.92 -32.64
C ARG A 255 -1.77 3.48 -32.99
N LYS A 256 -1.14 2.74 -32.07
CA LYS A 256 -0.86 1.31 -32.24
C LYS A 256 -2.11 0.42 -32.30
N ALA A 257 -3.28 0.95 -31.93
CA ALA A 257 -4.58 0.32 -32.20
C ALA A 257 -4.89 0.22 -33.71
N ILE A 258 -4.25 1.05 -34.55
CA ILE A 258 -4.43 1.01 -36.01
C ILE A 258 -3.79 -0.26 -36.57
N GLU A 259 -4.58 -1.00 -37.33
CA GLU A 259 -4.19 -2.23 -38.02
C GLU A 259 -3.84 -1.96 -39.48
N SER A 260 -4.67 -1.18 -40.17
CA SER A 260 -4.50 -0.85 -41.58
C SER A 260 -4.30 0.66 -41.73
N VAL A 261 -3.08 1.07 -42.08
CA VAL A 261 -2.71 2.48 -42.26
C VAL A 261 -3.09 2.95 -43.67
N PRO A 262 -3.86 4.05 -43.82
CA PRO A 262 -4.20 4.60 -45.13
C PRO A 262 -2.98 4.98 -45.96
N GLN A 263 -3.06 4.74 -47.27
CA GLN A 263 -2.00 5.05 -48.24
C GLN A 263 -1.76 6.56 -48.46
N ASN A 264 -2.53 7.44 -47.81
CA ASN A 264 -2.37 8.89 -47.88
C ASN A 264 -2.40 9.52 -46.48
N LEU A 265 -1.59 10.58 -46.31
CA LEU A 265 -1.38 11.25 -45.02
C LEU A 265 -2.69 11.77 -44.40
N LYS A 266 -3.60 12.32 -45.22
CA LYS A 266 -4.86 12.89 -44.73
C LYS A 266 -5.73 11.82 -44.07
N GLY A 267 -5.84 10.63 -44.69
CA GLY A 267 -6.51 9.47 -44.10
C GLY A 267 -5.89 9.03 -42.78
N SER A 268 -4.55 8.97 -42.68
CA SER A 268 -3.85 8.60 -41.44
C SER A 268 -4.10 9.61 -40.32
N ILE A 269 -4.02 10.91 -40.59
CA ILE A 269 -4.31 11.96 -39.60
C ILE A 269 -5.79 11.94 -39.21
N ILE A 270 -6.72 11.59 -40.11
CA ILE A 270 -8.13 11.35 -39.75
C ILE A 270 -8.27 10.18 -38.77
N LEU A 271 -7.65 9.02 -39.03
CA LEU A 271 -7.71 7.89 -38.08
C LEU A 271 -7.13 8.26 -36.71
N TRP A 272 -6.07 9.08 -36.67
CA TRP A 272 -5.54 9.59 -35.41
C TRP A 272 -6.57 10.50 -34.72
N ARG A 273 -7.14 11.47 -35.45
CA ARG A 273 -8.17 12.41 -34.95
C ARG A 273 -9.36 11.65 -34.37
N ASP A 274 -9.91 10.68 -35.11
CA ASP A 274 -11.04 9.85 -34.67
C ASP A 274 -10.72 9.05 -33.39
N LEU A 275 -9.52 8.44 -33.27
CA LEU A 275 -9.13 7.68 -32.07
C LEU A 275 -9.16 8.53 -30.80
N PHE A 276 -8.70 9.79 -30.88
CA PHE A 276 -8.74 10.74 -29.77
C PHE A 276 -10.14 11.35 -29.58
N GLU A 277 -10.88 11.62 -30.67
CA GLU A 277 -12.24 12.20 -30.65
C GLU A 277 -13.24 11.27 -29.94
N GLN A 278 -13.17 9.96 -30.19
CA GLN A 278 -13.99 8.94 -29.51
C GLN A 278 -13.88 9.00 -27.98
N ARG A 279 -12.74 9.49 -27.47
CA ARG A 279 -12.37 9.49 -26.05
C ARG A 279 -12.42 10.87 -25.40
N GLN A 280 -12.86 11.90 -26.12
CA GLN A 280 -12.80 13.29 -25.67
C GLN A 280 -13.58 13.58 -24.38
N HIS A 281 -14.52 12.69 -24.01
CA HIS A 281 -15.24 12.75 -22.74
C HIS A 281 -14.38 12.31 -21.55
N LEU A 282 -13.57 11.26 -21.70
CA LEU A 282 -12.79 10.65 -20.63
C LEU A 282 -11.80 11.60 -19.96
N ASN A 283 -11.09 12.43 -20.75
CA ASN A 283 -10.26 13.51 -20.22
C ASN A 283 -9.84 14.52 -21.31
N ILE A 284 -9.39 15.69 -20.83
CA ILE A 284 -8.96 16.82 -21.66
C ILE A 284 -7.75 16.53 -22.57
N ARG A 285 -6.88 15.54 -22.30
CA ARG A 285 -5.74 15.21 -23.18
C ARG A 285 -6.21 14.56 -24.47
N TYR A 286 -7.23 13.70 -24.43
CA TYR A 286 -7.86 13.18 -25.64
C TYR A 286 -8.48 14.32 -26.44
N GLN A 287 -9.32 15.16 -25.79
CA GLN A 287 -10.01 16.27 -26.44
C GLN A 287 -9.05 17.28 -27.08
N THR A 288 -8.00 17.72 -26.39
CA THR A 288 -7.03 18.69 -26.95
C THR A 288 -6.20 18.08 -28.08
N THR A 289 -5.94 16.78 -28.07
CA THR A 289 -5.21 16.09 -29.14
C THR A 289 -6.09 15.94 -30.39
N ALA A 290 -7.35 15.52 -30.22
CA ALA A 290 -8.34 15.48 -31.30
C ALA A 290 -8.51 16.86 -31.95
N ASN A 291 -8.74 17.91 -31.16
CA ASN A 291 -8.91 19.28 -31.64
C ASN A 291 -7.65 19.85 -32.35
N LYS A 292 -6.45 19.37 -31.99
CA LYS A 292 -5.20 19.74 -32.68
C LYS A 292 -5.05 19.04 -34.02
N LEU A 293 -5.34 17.74 -34.08
CA LEU A 293 -5.33 16.97 -35.34
C LEU A 293 -6.40 17.47 -36.31
N GLU A 294 -7.59 17.81 -35.80
CA GLU A 294 -8.67 18.41 -36.59
C GLU A 294 -8.26 19.75 -37.23
N ARG A 295 -7.60 20.63 -36.48
CA ARG A 295 -7.06 21.89 -37.01
C ARG A 295 -5.99 21.69 -38.09
N ILE A 296 -5.22 20.59 -38.03
CA ILE A 296 -4.25 20.23 -39.06
C ILE A 296 -4.97 19.70 -40.31
N LEU A 297 -6.08 18.96 -40.16
CA LEU A 297 -6.90 18.51 -41.29
C LEU A 297 -7.56 19.66 -42.04
N TYR A 298 -7.95 20.74 -41.35
CA TYR A 298 -8.43 21.98 -41.99
C TYR A 298 -7.31 22.71 -42.75
N SER A 299 -6.13 22.92 -42.16
CA SER A 299 -5.02 23.57 -42.89
C SER A 299 -4.48 22.72 -44.05
N MET A 300 -4.65 21.39 -44.01
CA MET A 300 -4.44 20.50 -45.18
C MET A 300 -5.49 20.67 -46.30
N SER A 301 -6.51 21.52 -46.15
CA SER A 301 -7.33 22.04 -47.26
C SER A 301 -6.98 23.47 -47.67
N GLU A 302 -5.99 24.08 -47.03
CA GLU A 302 -5.38 25.38 -47.36
C GLU A 302 -3.96 25.20 -47.94
N ASP A 303 -3.73 24.05 -48.61
CA ASP A 303 -2.49 23.67 -49.30
C ASP A 303 -1.18 23.72 -48.47
N ILE A 304 -1.23 23.50 -47.15
CA ILE A 304 0.03 23.36 -46.38
C ILE A 304 0.85 22.14 -46.85
N PRO A 305 2.20 22.22 -46.89
CA PRO A 305 3.02 21.10 -47.36
C PRO A 305 2.84 19.84 -46.50
N PRO A 306 2.64 18.64 -47.08
CA PRO A 306 2.35 17.41 -46.34
C PRO A 306 3.37 17.07 -45.25
N GLN A 307 4.66 17.34 -45.47
CA GLN A 307 5.71 17.14 -44.48
C GLN A 307 5.57 18.04 -43.25
N VAL A 308 4.98 19.23 -43.40
CA VAL A 308 4.67 20.14 -42.28
C VAL A 308 3.44 19.64 -41.52
N ALA A 309 2.40 19.20 -42.24
CA ALA A 309 1.21 18.61 -41.63
C ALA A 309 1.55 17.36 -40.78
N LEU A 310 2.36 16.45 -41.33
CA LEU A 310 2.85 15.27 -40.61
C LEU A 310 3.66 15.66 -39.36
N ALA A 311 4.61 16.60 -39.49
CA ALA A 311 5.42 17.04 -38.35
C ALA A 311 4.57 17.70 -37.24
N GLN A 312 3.51 18.43 -37.60
CA GLN A 312 2.57 18.99 -36.63
C GLN A 312 1.69 17.90 -35.97
N ALA A 313 1.25 16.90 -36.72
CA ALA A 313 0.41 15.80 -36.22
C ALA A 313 1.20 14.87 -35.27
N GLU A 314 2.43 14.48 -35.66
CA GLU A 314 3.36 13.76 -34.79
C GLU A 314 3.66 14.55 -33.50
N ARG A 315 3.85 15.87 -33.62
CA ARG A 315 4.08 16.74 -32.45
C ARG A 315 2.87 16.76 -31.51
N ALA A 316 1.66 16.82 -32.04
CA ALA A 316 0.44 16.81 -31.22
C ALA A 316 0.35 15.50 -30.41
N VAL A 317 0.46 14.33 -31.06
CA VAL A 317 0.38 13.05 -30.36
C VAL A 317 1.57 12.86 -29.39
N THR A 318 2.79 13.23 -29.79
CA THR A 318 3.99 13.04 -28.95
C THR A 318 4.00 13.95 -27.71
N PHE A 319 3.68 15.23 -27.84
CA PHE A 319 3.88 16.24 -26.77
C PHE A 319 2.60 16.67 -26.05
N ASP A 320 1.43 16.60 -26.69
CA ASP A 320 0.16 16.94 -26.03
C ASP A 320 -0.54 15.72 -25.44
N TYR A 321 -0.28 14.52 -26.00
CA TYR A 321 -0.76 13.26 -25.45
C TYR A 321 0.35 12.48 -24.71
N ILE A 322 1.22 11.76 -25.45
CA ILE A 322 2.16 10.75 -24.94
C ILE A 322 2.96 11.27 -23.73
N ALA A 323 3.72 12.36 -23.91
CA ALA A 323 4.61 12.88 -22.86
C ALA A 323 3.86 13.29 -21.57
N ARG A 324 2.64 13.81 -21.69
CA ARG A 324 1.81 14.25 -20.55
C ARG A 324 1.12 13.09 -19.83
N SER A 325 0.68 12.09 -20.60
CA SER A 325 0.14 10.85 -20.04
C SER A 325 1.22 10.07 -19.30
N GLU A 326 2.42 9.95 -19.86
CA GLU A 326 3.57 9.40 -19.14
C GLU A 326 3.97 10.21 -17.90
N GLU A 327 3.95 11.55 -17.96
CA GLU A 327 4.23 12.42 -16.81
C GLU A 327 3.28 12.12 -15.64
N LYS A 328 1.98 12.03 -15.92
CA LYS A 328 0.96 11.61 -14.94
C LYS A 328 1.19 10.19 -14.42
N GLN A 329 1.48 9.23 -15.31
CA GLN A 329 1.78 7.84 -14.92
C GLN A 329 3.03 7.72 -14.04
N ARG A 330 4.09 8.49 -14.33
CA ARG A 330 5.33 8.55 -13.54
C ARG A 330 5.16 9.21 -12.17
N ALA A 331 4.14 10.06 -12.01
CA ALA A 331 3.81 10.72 -10.74
C ALA A 331 2.96 9.84 -9.79
N LEU A 332 2.46 8.68 -10.25
CA LEU A 332 1.66 7.79 -9.42
C LEU A 332 2.50 7.11 -8.32
N PRO A 333 1.88 6.78 -7.17
CA PRO A 333 2.42 5.75 -6.30
C PRO A 333 2.44 4.40 -7.04
N ARG A 334 3.28 3.46 -6.61
CA ARG A 334 3.37 2.11 -7.21
C ARG A 334 2.05 1.32 -7.20
N TYR A 335 1.19 1.61 -6.23
CA TYR A 335 -0.16 1.10 -6.07
C TYR A 335 -0.95 2.05 -5.17
N THR A 336 -2.27 1.87 -5.10
CA THR A 336 -3.17 2.52 -4.14
C THR A 336 -3.61 1.56 -3.03
N THR A 337 -4.38 2.11 -2.09
CA THR A 337 -5.20 1.38 -1.11
C THR A 337 -6.55 2.10 -1.05
N ASP A 338 -7.59 1.49 -1.60
CA ASP A 338 -8.92 2.07 -1.82
C ASP A 338 -10.00 1.19 -1.12
N PHE A 339 -9.71 0.71 0.10
CA PHE A 339 -10.47 -0.33 0.80
C PHE A 339 -11.96 -0.01 1.02
N ASP A 340 -12.30 1.21 1.46
CA ASP A 340 -13.67 1.73 1.46
C ASP A 340 -13.71 3.11 0.78
N LEU A 341 -14.31 3.15 -0.41
CA LEU A 341 -14.49 4.37 -1.20
C LEU A 341 -15.57 5.31 -0.62
N GLN A 342 -16.30 4.89 0.41
CA GLN A 342 -17.32 5.68 1.12
C GLN A 342 -16.82 6.19 2.48
N GLU A 343 -15.57 5.90 2.88
CA GLU A 343 -15.00 6.39 4.14
C GLU A 343 -14.73 7.90 4.09
N LYS A 344 -15.28 8.63 5.06
CA LYS A 344 -15.08 10.07 5.21
C LYS A 344 -14.06 10.35 6.31
N ARG A 345 -12.84 10.71 5.92
CA ARG A 345 -11.77 10.99 6.88
C ARG A 345 -12.07 12.22 7.74
N PHE A 346 -11.65 12.19 8.99
CA PHE A 346 -11.56 13.35 9.88
C PHE A 346 -10.19 13.39 10.54
N ASP A 347 -9.67 14.60 10.74
CA ASP A 347 -8.34 14.80 11.32
C ASP A 347 -8.41 14.71 12.84
N MET A 348 -7.61 13.83 13.44
CA MET A 348 -7.44 13.72 14.89
C MET A 348 -6.21 14.50 15.34
N ILE A 349 -6.29 15.16 16.49
CA ILE A 349 -5.10 15.65 17.19
C ILE A 349 -4.60 14.50 18.07
N VAL A 350 -3.29 14.24 18.08
CA VAL A 350 -2.66 13.32 19.05
C VAL A 350 -1.44 13.96 19.68
N SER A 351 -1.06 13.46 20.86
CA SER A 351 0.21 13.76 21.52
C SER A 351 0.65 12.57 22.37
N SER A 352 1.93 12.50 22.71
CA SER A 352 2.48 11.51 23.63
C SER A 352 3.49 12.14 24.57
N ALA A 353 3.53 11.69 25.82
CA ALA A 353 4.52 12.07 26.82
C ALA A 353 5.05 10.83 27.56
N ILE A 354 6.33 10.83 27.91
CA ILE A 354 7.02 9.67 28.48
C ILE A 354 7.70 10.03 29.81
N PHE A 355 7.34 9.29 30.86
CA PHE A 355 7.74 9.56 32.23
C PHE A 355 8.55 8.42 32.87
N ALA A 356 9.57 8.81 33.63
CA ALA A 356 10.32 7.93 34.51
C ALA A 356 9.42 7.49 35.68
N GLN A 357 9.25 6.18 35.87
CA GLN A 357 8.41 5.67 36.94
C GLN A 357 9.20 5.45 38.24
N ALA A 358 8.75 6.07 39.34
CA ALA A 358 9.21 5.70 40.67
C ALA A 358 8.73 4.27 41.00
N LYS A 359 9.66 3.34 41.27
CA LYS A 359 9.31 1.94 41.56
C LYS A 359 8.53 1.80 42.87
N THR A 360 7.22 1.58 42.76
CA THR A 360 6.43 0.93 43.80
C THR A 360 6.73 -0.57 43.84
N SER A 361 6.47 -1.23 44.97
CA SER A 361 7.02 -2.56 45.32
C SER A 361 6.66 -3.73 44.38
N ASN A 362 5.66 -3.56 43.51
CA ASN A 362 5.03 -4.66 42.79
C ASN A 362 5.37 -4.70 41.28
N LEU A 363 6.13 -3.73 40.76
CA LEU A 363 6.47 -3.63 39.34
C LEU A 363 7.85 -4.24 39.03
N LYS A 364 7.92 -5.06 37.96
CA LYS A 364 9.15 -5.70 37.49
C LYS A 364 9.89 -4.83 36.48
N ASN A 365 11.17 -4.59 36.76
CA ASN A 365 12.16 -3.94 35.89
C ASN A 365 11.84 -2.47 35.54
N ASP A 366 12.74 -1.83 34.80
CA ASP A 366 12.84 -0.37 34.65
C ASP A 366 12.01 0.11 33.44
N GLN A 367 10.70 -0.04 33.58
CA GLN A 367 9.72 0.42 32.60
C GLN A 367 9.50 1.93 32.66
N SER A 368 9.19 2.51 31.50
CA SER A 368 8.81 3.90 31.32
C SER A 368 7.29 4.00 31.14
N ARG A 369 6.67 5.02 31.74
CA ARG A 369 5.23 5.31 31.59
C ARG A 369 5.04 6.11 30.30
N LEU A 370 4.42 5.51 29.29
CA LEU A 370 3.94 6.19 28.09
C LEU A 370 2.51 6.66 28.34
N GLU A 371 2.26 7.94 28.11
CA GLU A 371 0.92 8.52 28.06
C GLU A 371 0.63 8.99 26.63
N PHE A 372 -0.56 8.67 26.16
CA PHE A 372 -1.00 8.94 24.79
C PHE A 372 -2.34 9.66 24.83
N TYR A 373 -2.35 10.89 24.33
CA TYR A 373 -3.50 11.79 24.30
C TYR A 373 -4.05 11.87 22.89
N TRP A 374 -5.37 11.93 22.75
CA TRP A 374 -6.03 12.13 21.47
C TRP A 374 -7.26 13.04 21.60
N ALA A 375 -7.57 13.77 20.53
CA ALA A 375 -8.75 14.60 20.42
C ALA A 375 -9.49 14.35 19.11
N ILE A 376 -10.80 14.18 19.20
CA ILE A 376 -11.73 14.09 18.06
C ILE A 376 -12.43 15.45 17.90
N PRO A 377 -12.21 16.19 16.80
CA PRO A 377 -12.97 17.40 16.52
C PRO A 377 -14.44 17.07 16.22
N LEU A 378 -15.30 17.20 17.22
CA LEU A 378 -16.73 16.84 17.16
C LEU A 378 -17.50 17.66 16.13
N GLN A 379 -16.93 18.77 15.65
CA GLN A 379 -17.45 19.55 14.53
C GLN A 379 -17.30 18.85 13.18
N GLN A 380 -16.24 18.05 12.98
CA GLN A 380 -16.04 17.27 11.75
C GLN A 380 -17.00 16.08 11.68
N LEU A 381 -17.37 15.49 12.82
CA LEU A 381 -18.36 14.40 12.90
C LEU A 381 -19.83 14.84 12.69
N ARG A 382 -20.11 16.11 12.37
CA ARG A 382 -21.50 16.62 12.35
C ARG A 382 -22.28 16.15 11.12
N SER A 383 -23.07 15.08 11.29
CA SER A 383 -24.16 14.70 10.38
C SER A 383 -25.53 15.03 10.97
N ALA A 384 -26.52 15.28 10.10
CA ALA A 384 -27.91 15.48 10.52
C ALA A 384 -28.53 14.26 11.26
N ASN A 385 -27.96 13.07 11.06
CA ASN A 385 -28.45 11.84 11.69
C ASN A 385 -27.99 11.72 13.15
N LEU A 386 -26.75 12.08 13.48
CA LEU A 386 -26.22 11.97 14.85
C LEU A 386 -26.98 12.84 15.87
N PHE A 387 -27.53 13.97 15.46
CA PHE A 387 -28.31 14.86 16.34
C PHE A 387 -29.77 14.40 16.54
N GLN A 388 -30.22 13.31 15.90
CA GLN A 388 -31.57 12.79 16.14
C GLN A 388 -31.67 12.19 17.55
N LYS A 389 -32.83 12.33 18.19
CA LYS A 389 -33.05 11.98 19.61
C LYS A 389 -32.90 10.47 19.89
N LYS A 390 -33.04 9.60 18.87
CA LYS A 390 -32.85 8.14 18.94
C LYS A 390 -31.57 7.65 18.25
N ALA A 391 -30.70 8.53 17.78
CA ALA A 391 -29.45 8.11 17.14
C ALA A 391 -28.51 7.45 18.15
N ASN A 392 -27.99 6.27 17.80
CA ASN A 392 -26.77 5.75 18.42
C ASN A 392 -25.61 6.66 18.00
N ARG A 393 -24.73 7.02 18.94
CA ARG A 393 -23.57 7.92 18.73
C ARG A 393 -22.26 7.26 19.17
N ASP A 394 -22.26 5.93 19.23
CA ASP A 394 -21.12 5.13 19.61
C ASP A 394 -20.05 5.22 18.53
N LEU A 395 -18.85 5.65 18.90
CA LEU A 395 -17.65 5.45 18.10
C LEU A 395 -16.97 4.14 18.52
N LYS A 396 -16.38 3.44 17.57
CA LYS A 396 -15.50 2.29 17.83
C LYS A 396 -14.05 2.77 17.78
N MET A 397 -13.33 2.60 18.88
CA MET A 397 -11.90 2.89 18.98
C MET A 397 -11.11 1.59 18.97
N TYR A 398 -10.10 1.54 18.13
CA TYR A 398 -9.08 0.50 18.11
C TYR A 398 -7.72 1.16 18.35
N PHE A 399 -6.99 0.70 19.35
CA PHE A 399 -5.67 1.21 19.70
C PHE A 399 -4.70 0.04 19.82
N SER A 400 -3.53 0.14 19.20
CA SER A 400 -2.51 -0.89 19.26
C SER A 400 -1.09 -0.32 19.37
N ILE A 401 -0.24 -1.04 20.12
CA ILE A 401 1.20 -0.79 20.19
C ILE A 401 1.91 -2.03 19.66
N PHE A 402 2.86 -1.84 18.76
CA PHE A 402 3.71 -2.88 18.19
C PHE A 402 5.18 -2.56 18.43
N THR A 403 6.03 -3.58 18.43
CA THR A 403 7.47 -3.39 18.24
C THR A 403 7.75 -2.79 16.85
N LYS A 404 8.97 -2.30 16.65
CA LYS A 404 9.49 -1.88 15.35
C LYS A 404 9.23 -2.88 14.20
N ASP A 405 9.26 -4.17 14.52
CA ASP A 405 9.04 -5.33 13.64
C ASP A 405 7.61 -5.89 13.69
N TYR A 406 6.63 -5.04 14.00
CA TYR A 406 5.19 -5.31 13.92
C TYR A 406 4.66 -6.43 14.85
N GLN A 407 5.43 -6.84 15.86
CA GLN A 407 4.92 -7.78 16.86
C GLN A 407 4.00 -7.04 17.84
N PRO A 408 2.76 -7.51 18.10
CA PRO A 408 1.83 -6.82 18.97
C PRO A 408 2.27 -6.86 20.44
N VAL A 409 2.27 -5.70 21.08
CA VAL A 409 2.64 -5.50 22.49
C VAL A 409 1.40 -5.14 23.31
N VAL A 410 0.52 -4.31 22.75
CA VAL A 410 -0.78 -3.94 23.32
C VAL A 410 -1.82 -3.92 22.21
N ARG A 411 -3.04 -4.41 22.51
CA ARG A 411 -4.25 -4.14 21.73
C ARG A 411 -5.39 -3.74 22.69
N LYS A 412 -6.15 -2.71 22.34
CA LYS A 412 -7.31 -2.19 23.08
C LYS A 412 -8.42 -1.86 22.08
N ASN A 413 -9.60 -2.44 22.29
CA ASN A 413 -10.80 -2.14 21.50
C ASN A 413 -11.87 -1.62 22.45
N GLU A 414 -12.35 -0.40 22.25
CA GLU A 414 -13.27 0.30 23.16
C GLU A 414 -14.43 0.95 22.39
N THR A 415 -15.51 1.30 23.10
CA THR A 415 -16.67 1.97 22.51
C THR A 415 -16.93 3.29 23.23
N ILE A 416 -16.83 4.40 22.52
CA ILE A 416 -17.00 5.75 23.06
C ILE A 416 -18.44 6.19 22.82
N ALA A 417 -19.26 6.20 23.87
CA ALA A 417 -20.64 6.68 23.80
C ALA A 417 -20.67 8.22 23.91
N LEU A 418 -20.89 8.91 22.79
CA LEU A 418 -20.92 10.38 22.79
C LEU A 418 -22.24 10.93 23.37
N ASP A 419 -22.16 11.57 24.53
CA ASP A 419 -23.27 12.34 25.10
C ASP A 419 -23.64 13.55 24.23
N LEU A 420 -24.95 13.81 24.14
CA LEU A 420 -25.52 14.89 23.33
C LEU A 420 -25.30 16.29 23.95
N ALA A 421 -25.26 16.42 25.28
CA ALA A 421 -24.98 17.72 25.90
C ALA A 421 -23.51 18.09 25.75
N ALA A 422 -22.59 17.13 25.96
CA ALA A 422 -21.17 17.27 25.66
C ALA A 422 -20.93 17.63 24.18
N LEU A 423 -21.56 16.93 23.22
CA LEU A 423 -21.49 17.20 21.77
C LEU A 423 -21.91 18.62 21.36
N LEU A 424 -22.74 19.28 22.16
CA LEU A 424 -23.23 20.64 21.91
C LEU A 424 -22.41 21.71 22.64
N ALA A 425 -21.86 21.40 23.82
CA ALA A 425 -21.07 22.32 24.63
C ALA A 425 -19.56 22.32 24.28
N GLN A 426 -19.00 21.17 23.91
CA GLN A 426 -17.58 20.98 23.62
C GLN A 426 -17.30 21.07 22.11
N LYS A 427 -16.07 21.46 21.76
CA LYS A 427 -15.59 21.44 20.36
C LYS A 427 -15.01 20.08 19.98
N ASP A 428 -14.30 19.47 20.93
CA ASP A 428 -13.44 18.31 20.74
C ASP A 428 -13.69 17.33 21.90
N TYR A 429 -13.77 16.04 21.62
CA TYR A 429 -13.76 14.99 22.66
C TYR A 429 -12.32 14.58 22.91
N LEU A 430 -11.88 14.62 24.16
CA LEU A 430 -10.52 14.28 24.59
C LEU A 430 -10.48 12.88 25.21
N GLY A 431 -9.40 12.14 24.96
CA GLY A 431 -9.09 10.87 25.62
C GLY A 431 -7.60 10.72 25.92
N GLN A 432 -7.30 9.90 26.91
CA GLN A 432 -5.96 9.61 27.42
C GLN A 432 -5.83 8.09 27.63
N LEU A 433 -4.67 7.54 27.27
CA LEU A 433 -4.34 6.14 27.47
C LEU A 433 -2.93 6.03 28.05
N THR A 434 -2.77 5.26 29.12
CA THR A 434 -1.50 5.10 29.85
C THR A 434 -0.99 3.66 29.77
N PHE A 435 0.29 3.50 29.46
CA PHE A 435 0.95 2.20 29.30
C PHE A 435 2.31 2.20 29.99
N PHE A 436 2.80 1.01 30.34
CA PHE A 436 4.13 0.80 30.92
C PHE A 436 4.93 -0.11 30.00
N LEU A 437 5.97 0.45 29.37
CA LEU A 437 6.73 -0.19 28.30
C LEU A 437 8.20 -0.33 28.71
N GLN A 438 8.91 -1.27 28.10
CA GLN A 438 10.38 -1.34 28.23
C GLN A 438 11.01 -0.28 27.31
N PRO A 439 12.30 0.08 27.47
CA PRO A 439 12.98 0.96 26.54
C PRO A 439 13.17 0.33 25.14
N ASP A 440 12.44 0.81 24.13
CA ASP A 440 12.53 0.39 22.71
C ASP A 440 11.82 1.40 21.79
N THR A 441 11.99 1.29 20.47
CA THR A 441 11.19 1.98 19.45
C THR A 441 9.89 1.22 19.17
N TYR A 442 8.75 1.80 19.53
CA TYR A 442 7.43 1.22 19.24
C TYR A 442 6.71 1.93 18.10
N ARG A 443 5.78 1.21 17.45
CA ARG A 443 4.76 1.77 16.56
C ARG A 443 3.45 1.86 17.31
N VAL A 444 2.88 3.05 17.42
CA VAL A 444 1.55 3.28 17.99
C VAL A 444 0.57 3.55 16.85
N ALA A 445 -0.60 2.91 16.91
CA ALA A 445 -1.69 3.10 15.96
C ALA A 445 -3.02 3.33 16.70
N LEU A 446 -3.79 4.32 16.25
CA LEU A 446 -5.13 4.65 16.72
C LEU A 446 -6.08 4.75 15.51
N ASP A 447 -7.22 4.09 15.61
CA ASP A 447 -8.33 4.15 14.66
C ASP A 447 -9.63 4.44 15.41
N ILE A 448 -10.40 5.42 14.94
CA ILE A 448 -11.71 5.76 15.51
C ILE A 448 -12.75 5.89 14.38
N ARG A 449 -13.75 4.99 14.38
CA ARG A 449 -14.81 4.94 13.37
C ARG A 449 -16.18 5.27 13.96
N SER A 450 -16.98 6.06 13.23
CA SER A 450 -18.44 6.19 13.41
C SER A 450 -19.17 5.29 12.41
N PRO A 451 -19.79 4.17 12.83
CA PRO A 451 -20.59 3.31 11.95
C PRO A 451 -21.79 4.02 11.31
N GLN A 452 -22.27 5.11 11.90
CA GLN A 452 -23.51 5.80 11.53
C GLN A 452 -23.31 6.90 10.47
N THR A 453 -22.07 7.37 10.27
CA THR A 453 -21.71 8.38 9.26
C THR A 453 -20.67 7.90 8.25
N ASN A 454 -20.15 6.69 8.45
CA ASN A 454 -18.95 6.13 7.83
C ASN A 454 -17.73 7.08 7.89
N GLN A 455 -17.58 7.78 9.01
CA GLN A 455 -16.43 8.63 9.27
C GLN A 455 -15.35 7.87 10.04
N ARG A 456 -14.07 8.04 9.65
CA ARG A 456 -12.92 7.34 10.22
C ARG A 456 -11.75 8.29 10.44
N GLY A 457 -11.21 8.32 11.65
CA GLY A 457 -10.01 9.07 12.03
C GLY A 457 -8.91 8.07 12.33
N MET A 458 -7.76 8.24 11.68
CA MET A 458 -6.67 7.25 11.71
C MET A 458 -5.34 7.95 11.97
N MET A 459 -4.51 7.35 12.82
CA MET A 459 -3.19 7.87 13.18
C MET A 459 -2.21 6.72 13.39
N GLN A 460 -0.99 6.87 12.89
CA GLN A 460 0.13 6.00 13.19
C GLN A 460 1.39 6.85 13.44
N MET A 461 2.13 6.56 14.50
CA MET A 461 3.40 7.20 14.81
C MET A 461 4.45 6.22 15.35
N LEU A 462 5.71 6.61 15.27
CA LEU A 462 6.80 5.97 16.02
C LEU A 462 6.96 6.69 17.35
N VAL A 463 7.18 5.90 18.42
CA VAL A 463 7.45 6.39 19.77
C VAL A 463 8.72 5.71 20.26
N ASP A 464 9.79 6.48 20.41
CA ASP A 464 11.03 6.02 21.03
C ASP A 464 10.90 6.14 22.55
N VAL A 465 10.82 5.01 23.26
CA VAL A 465 10.70 4.97 24.72
C VAL A 465 12.12 4.92 25.31
N PRO A 466 12.61 5.99 25.97
CA PRO A 466 13.95 5.99 26.54
C PRO A 466 14.05 5.13 27.81
N GLU A 467 15.27 4.69 28.10
CA GLU A 467 15.67 4.24 29.43
C GLU A 467 15.83 5.45 30.36
N PHE A 468 15.34 5.35 31.60
CA PHE A 468 15.59 6.33 32.66
C PHE A 468 16.61 5.77 33.67
N PRO A 469 17.92 5.88 33.38
CA PRO A 469 18.99 5.32 34.19
C PRO A 469 19.10 6.00 35.56
N ARG A 470 19.56 5.21 36.55
CA ARG A 470 19.55 5.56 38.00
C ARG A 470 20.81 6.28 38.48
N ASP A 471 21.91 6.15 37.74
CA ASP A 471 23.26 6.59 38.08
C ASP A 471 23.58 8.01 37.60
N ARG A 472 22.71 8.58 36.77
CA ARG A 472 22.86 9.89 36.12
C ARG A 472 21.51 10.61 36.03
N LEU A 473 21.56 11.94 36.02
CA LEU A 473 20.35 12.75 35.80
C LEU A 473 19.76 12.43 34.42
N SER A 474 18.51 11.98 34.41
CA SER A 474 17.69 11.84 33.21
C SER A 474 16.42 12.69 33.38
N LEU A 475 15.88 13.20 32.28
CA LEU A 475 14.73 14.11 32.27
C LEU A 475 13.61 13.46 31.44
N SER A 476 12.43 13.36 32.03
CA SER A 476 11.20 12.97 31.35
C SER A 476 10.60 14.12 30.54
N ASP A 477 9.57 13.84 29.75
CA ASP A 477 8.81 14.91 29.11
C ASP A 477 8.18 15.86 30.14
N ILE A 478 7.98 17.12 29.72
CA ILE A 478 7.46 18.19 30.58
C ILE A 478 6.05 18.56 30.09
N GLU A 479 5.05 18.27 30.89
CA GLU A 479 3.69 18.76 30.67
C GLU A 479 3.46 20.12 31.33
N LEU A 480 2.71 20.98 30.64
CA LEU A 480 2.36 22.32 31.08
C LEU A 480 0.83 22.43 31.24
N ALA A 481 0.34 22.07 32.42
CA ALA A 481 -1.07 22.23 32.77
C ALA A 481 -1.41 23.69 33.10
N SER A 482 -2.55 24.18 32.58
CA SER A 482 -3.10 25.50 32.93
C SER A 482 -3.79 25.52 34.30
N MET A 483 -4.18 24.35 34.80
CA MET A 483 -4.78 24.11 36.12
C MET A 483 -4.43 22.69 36.58
N VAL A 484 -4.12 22.52 37.86
CA VAL A 484 -3.94 21.21 38.50
C VAL A 484 -4.92 21.12 39.66
N ARG A 485 -5.65 20.00 39.76
CA ARG A 485 -6.57 19.70 40.86
C ARG A 485 -6.22 18.35 41.49
N PRO A 486 -6.64 18.08 42.75
CA PRO A 486 -6.59 16.72 43.29
C PRO A 486 -7.42 15.75 42.42
N ALA A 487 -6.95 14.52 42.34
CA ALA A 487 -7.74 13.40 41.82
C ALA A 487 -8.86 13.06 42.82
N THR A 488 -9.99 12.61 42.28
CA THR A 488 -11.13 12.05 43.01
C THR A 488 -11.12 10.52 42.90
N GLU A 489 -12.11 9.83 43.47
CA GLU A 489 -12.28 8.37 43.25
C GLU A 489 -12.86 8.04 41.85
N GLU A 490 -13.18 9.05 41.03
CA GLU A 490 -13.69 8.92 39.66
C GLU A 490 -12.63 9.27 38.58
N ASP A 491 -11.40 9.64 38.98
CA ASP A 491 -10.26 9.97 38.10
C ASP A 491 -9.22 8.83 38.00
#